data_AF-A0A6B2M038-F1
#
_entry.id   AF-A0A6B2M038-F1
#
_cell.length_a   1.000
_cell.length_b   1.000
_cell.length_c   1.000
_cell.angle_alpha   90.00
_cell.angle_beta   90.00
_cell.angle_gamma   90.00
#
_symmetry.space_group_name_H-M   'P 1'
#
loop_
_entity.id
_entity.type
_entity.pdbx_description
1 polymer ?
#
loop_
_entity_poly.entity_id
_entity_poly.type
_entity_poly.pdbx_seq_one_letter_code
_entity_poly.pdbx_strand_id
1 'polypeptide(L)'
;MLNLAPIRYARVLSRHNGPIEKIEYSRIEVRGRALFQANASLSERLYLERETNEVFSTADGTGTHESGMVARHKAISEAIERWALYYLCQGGFYELHGFDEDATSSGMAAFPGLFDSQVRARALSEAAERYCLVAWWEGLLPMQEYEAPDKGVSAYRIENPLGKDSVILTWCKSKGGYYAYGYSAARKPEAAYWQATVEMERAQAALSHYYLDNPGFEQDDLETVSNPMERRVLYYSLPEGHREFLEHVRSAINKRGEAPAPEVLVDEKVEGPWTQYATVWRVLYRMPSKKYLNGALNTFYW
;
A
#
# COMPACT_ATOMS: atom_id res chain seq x y z
N MET A 1 -5.59 -1.38 21.79
CA MET A 1 -6.62 -0.84 20.87
C MET A 1 -7.91 -1.61 21.11
N LEU A 2 -9.02 -0.92 21.37
CA LEU A 2 -10.34 -1.56 21.40
C LEU A 2 -10.81 -1.73 19.95
N ASN A 3 -11.15 -2.96 19.55
CA ASN A 3 -11.55 -3.30 18.19
C ASN A 3 -13.00 -3.79 18.22
N LEU A 4 -13.89 -3.09 17.51
CA LEU A 4 -15.31 -3.43 17.41
C LEU A 4 -15.66 -4.19 16.12
N ALA A 5 -14.67 -4.69 15.39
CA ALA A 5 -14.86 -5.45 14.14
C ALA A 5 -15.90 -6.58 14.26
N PRO A 6 -15.92 -7.42 15.32
CA PRO A 6 -16.94 -8.48 15.42
C PRO A 6 -18.38 -7.96 15.42
N ILE A 7 -18.59 -6.73 15.92
CA ILE A 7 -19.90 -6.08 15.99
C ILE A 7 -20.15 -5.30 14.70
N ARG A 8 -19.24 -4.38 14.35
CA ARG A 8 -19.42 -3.48 13.20
C ARG A 8 -19.41 -4.22 11.86
N TYR A 9 -18.67 -5.32 11.74
CA TYR A 9 -18.62 -6.11 10.52
C TYR A 9 -19.62 -7.27 10.48
N ALA A 10 -20.47 -7.43 11.50
CA ALA A 10 -21.46 -8.51 11.54
C ALA A 10 -22.41 -8.54 10.33
N ARG A 11 -22.67 -7.38 9.73
CA ARG A 11 -23.56 -7.20 8.57
C ARG A 11 -22.87 -6.59 7.35
N VAL A 12 -21.54 -6.69 7.26
CA VAL A 12 -20.78 -6.05 6.18
C VAL A 12 -20.97 -6.70 4.81
N LEU A 13 -21.50 -7.93 4.77
CA LEU A 13 -21.71 -8.68 3.52
C LEU A 13 -22.98 -8.25 2.78
N SER A 14 -22.97 -8.32 1.45
CA SER A 14 -24.06 -7.92 0.54
C SER A 14 -25.38 -8.66 0.80
N ARG A 15 -25.30 -9.94 1.22
CA ARG A 15 -26.47 -10.73 1.67
C ARG A 15 -27.18 -10.14 2.91
N HIS A 16 -26.54 -9.21 3.60
CA HIS A 16 -27.08 -8.44 4.73
C HIS A 16 -27.21 -6.94 4.41
N ASN A 17 -27.23 -6.59 3.11
CA ASN A 17 -27.21 -5.22 2.58
C ASN A 17 -25.93 -4.43 2.90
N GLY A 18 -24.82 -5.13 3.20
CA GLY A 18 -23.51 -4.51 3.39
C GLY A 18 -22.73 -4.30 2.08
N PRO A 19 -21.61 -3.57 2.13
CA PRO A 19 -20.85 -3.19 0.94
C PRO A 19 -19.94 -4.29 0.38
N ILE A 20 -19.71 -5.39 1.11
CA ILE A 20 -18.75 -6.43 0.71
C ILE A 20 -19.48 -7.60 0.06
N GLU A 21 -19.15 -7.94 -1.17
CA GLU A 21 -19.75 -9.06 -1.88
C GLU A 21 -19.27 -10.41 -1.35
N LYS A 22 -17.96 -10.57 -1.30
CA LYS A 22 -17.31 -11.82 -0.88
C LYS A 22 -16.02 -11.54 -0.14
N ILE A 23 -15.63 -12.52 0.67
CA ILE A 23 -14.32 -12.57 1.32
C ILE A 23 -13.72 -13.93 1.01
N GLU A 24 -12.64 -13.92 0.24
CA GLU A 24 -11.84 -15.11 -0.06
C GLU A 24 -10.71 -15.24 0.96
N TYR A 25 -10.26 -16.46 1.16
CA TYR A 25 -9.36 -16.79 2.24
C TYR A 25 -8.38 -17.89 1.84
N SER A 26 -7.10 -17.66 2.13
CA SER A 26 -6.05 -18.64 1.90
C SER A 26 -5.04 -18.67 3.06
N ARG A 27 -4.36 -19.80 3.18
CA ARG A 27 -3.14 -19.92 3.98
C ARG A 27 -1.96 -19.61 3.07
N ILE A 28 -1.06 -18.78 3.56
CA ILE A 28 0.19 -18.46 2.86
C ILE A 28 1.36 -18.71 3.81
N GLU A 29 2.56 -18.85 3.26
CA GLU A 29 3.79 -18.94 4.04
C GLU A 29 4.71 -17.80 3.61
N VAL A 30 5.18 -17.02 4.57
CA VAL A 30 6.14 -15.93 4.35
C VAL A 30 7.35 -16.25 5.20
N ARG A 31 8.50 -16.52 4.56
CA ARG A 31 9.77 -16.82 5.23
C ARG A 31 9.64 -17.90 6.32
N GLY A 32 8.94 -19.00 6.01
CA GLY A 32 8.75 -20.12 6.93
C GLY A 32 7.67 -19.90 8.00
N ARG A 33 6.97 -18.76 8.00
CA ARG A 33 5.87 -18.47 8.93
C ARG A 33 4.53 -18.63 8.24
N ALA A 34 3.68 -19.47 8.82
CA ALA A 34 2.31 -19.64 8.37
C ALA A 34 1.48 -18.39 8.70
N LEU A 35 0.87 -17.82 7.67
CA LEU A 35 -0.03 -16.68 7.75
C LEU A 35 -1.35 -17.01 7.06
N PHE A 36 -2.31 -16.12 7.26
CA PHE A 36 -3.55 -16.10 6.53
C PHE A 36 -3.63 -14.83 5.71
N GLN A 37 -4.06 -14.98 4.46
CA GLN A 37 -4.46 -13.89 3.61
C GLN A 37 -5.97 -13.93 3.43
N ALA A 38 -6.60 -12.76 3.50
CA ALA A 38 -7.99 -12.58 3.14
C ALA A 38 -8.11 -11.49 2.09
N ASN A 39 -8.94 -11.71 1.08
CA ASN A 39 -9.23 -10.75 0.03
C ASN A 39 -10.71 -10.39 0.11
N ALA A 40 -11.05 -9.11 0.21
CA ALA A 40 -12.43 -8.63 0.23
C ALA A 40 -12.76 -7.92 -1.08
N SER A 41 -13.93 -8.21 -1.65
CA SER A 41 -14.44 -7.54 -2.85
C SER A 41 -15.68 -6.73 -2.51
N LEU A 42 -15.74 -5.48 -2.99
CA LEU A 42 -16.89 -4.61 -2.91
C LEU A 42 -18.01 -5.10 -3.83
N SER A 43 -19.26 -4.90 -3.41
CA SER A 43 -20.45 -5.26 -4.16
C SER A 43 -20.64 -4.38 -5.38
N GLU A 44 -21.03 -4.99 -6.50
CA GLU A 44 -21.37 -4.28 -7.75
C GLU A 44 -22.56 -3.31 -7.56
N ARG A 45 -23.39 -3.53 -6.55
CA ARG A 45 -24.53 -2.66 -6.17
C ARG A 45 -24.10 -1.26 -5.72
N LEU A 46 -22.82 -1.05 -5.47
CA LEU A 46 -22.28 0.28 -5.16
C LEU A 46 -22.09 1.13 -6.42
N TYR A 47 -22.20 0.53 -7.63
CA TYR A 47 -22.06 1.21 -8.93
C TYR A 47 -20.78 2.03 -9.07
N LEU A 48 -19.68 1.48 -8.55
CA LEU A 48 -18.36 2.12 -8.58
C LEU A 48 -17.59 1.66 -9.81
N GLU A 49 -17.04 2.60 -10.57
CA GLU A 49 -16.05 2.29 -11.61
C GLU A 49 -14.74 1.84 -10.94
N ARG A 50 -14.13 0.77 -11.44
CA ARG A 50 -12.90 0.19 -10.87
C ARG A 50 -11.87 0.03 -11.96
N GLU A 51 -10.62 0.24 -11.60
CA GLU A 51 -9.51 -0.10 -12.47
C GLU A 51 -9.44 -1.62 -12.66
N THR A 52 -9.03 -2.03 -13.86
CA THR A 52 -8.67 -3.41 -14.15
C THR A 52 -7.24 -3.66 -13.69
N ASN A 53 -7.03 -4.81 -13.05
CA ASN A 53 -5.72 -5.28 -12.62
C ASN A 53 -5.34 -6.51 -13.45
N GLU A 54 -4.11 -6.55 -13.92
CA GLU A 54 -3.47 -7.57 -14.74
C GLU A 54 -2.42 -8.36 -13.91
N VAL A 55 -1.76 -7.71 -12.94
CA VAL A 55 -0.71 -8.30 -12.09
C VAL A 55 -1.27 -8.71 -10.73
N PHE A 56 -2.05 -7.83 -10.10
CA PHE A 56 -2.60 -8.06 -8.77
C PHE A 56 -4.05 -8.53 -8.81
N SER A 57 -4.51 -9.06 -7.68
CA SER A 57 -5.91 -9.45 -7.51
C SER A 57 -6.85 -8.26 -7.74
N THR A 58 -8.02 -8.52 -8.31
CA THR A 58 -9.15 -7.56 -8.41
C THR A 58 -9.87 -7.36 -7.06
N ALA A 59 -9.21 -7.66 -5.95
CA ALA A 59 -9.78 -7.50 -4.62
C ALA A 59 -9.66 -6.04 -4.19
N ASP A 60 -10.71 -5.51 -3.58
CA ASP A 60 -10.77 -4.12 -3.11
C ASP A 60 -10.08 -3.94 -1.75
N GLY A 61 -9.73 -5.02 -1.06
CA GLY A 61 -8.92 -4.96 0.14
C GLY A 61 -8.26 -6.29 0.44
N THR A 62 -7.03 -6.26 0.97
CA THR A 62 -6.28 -7.47 1.31
C THR A 62 -5.68 -7.38 2.71
N GLY A 63 -5.92 -8.41 3.51
CA GLY A 63 -5.39 -8.47 4.86
C GLY A 63 -4.53 -9.71 5.07
N THR A 64 -3.33 -9.49 5.64
CA THR A 64 -2.44 -10.58 6.05
C THR A 64 -2.19 -10.56 7.56
N HIS A 65 -2.30 -11.72 8.21
CA HIS A 65 -1.99 -11.92 9.63
C HIS A 65 -1.84 -13.40 10.00
N GLU A 66 -1.16 -13.70 11.12
CA GLU A 66 -1.13 -15.03 11.75
C GLU A 66 -2.52 -15.52 12.22
N SER A 67 -3.52 -14.63 12.28
CA SER A 67 -4.87 -14.94 12.70
C SER A 67 -5.80 -14.68 11.54
N GLY A 68 -6.51 -15.72 11.10
CA GLY A 68 -7.43 -15.60 9.98
C GLY A 68 -8.53 -14.58 10.19
N MET A 69 -8.98 -14.42 11.44
CA MET A 69 -9.97 -13.41 11.80
C MET A 69 -9.42 -12.00 11.63
N VAL A 70 -8.17 -11.75 12.05
CA VAL A 70 -7.53 -10.44 11.91
C VAL A 70 -7.22 -10.13 10.45
N ALA A 71 -6.76 -11.12 9.67
CA ALA A 71 -6.59 -11.00 8.21
C ALA A 71 -7.90 -10.56 7.55
N ARG A 72 -9.03 -11.21 7.87
CA ARG A 72 -10.35 -10.82 7.35
C ARG A 72 -10.75 -9.40 7.74
N HIS A 73 -10.55 -9.00 8.99
CA HIS A 73 -10.90 -7.64 9.42
C HIS A 73 -10.05 -6.58 8.71
N LYS A 74 -8.75 -6.83 8.50
CA LYS A 74 -7.89 -5.95 7.71
C LYS A 74 -8.39 -5.82 6.27
N ALA A 75 -8.72 -6.94 5.61
CA ALA A 75 -9.23 -6.94 4.24
C ALA A 75 -10.53 -6.14 4.12
N ILE A 76 -11.45 -6.29 5.08
CA ILE A 76 -12.71 -5.51 5.13
C ILE A 76 -12.41 -4.01 5.34
N SER A 77 -11.50 -3.66 6.25
CA SER A 77 -11.06 -2.28 6.46
C SER A 77 -10.55 -1.64 5.16
N GLU A 78 -9.60 -2.28 4.48
CA GLU A 78 -9.05 -1.75 3.23
C GLU A 78 -10.11 -1.65 2.13
N ALA A 79 -11.03 -2.62 2.01
CA ALA A 79 -12.13 -2.51 1.07
C ALA A 79 -13.08 -1.34 1.38
N ILE A 80 -13.35 -1.06 2.66
CA ILE A 80 -14.15 0.11 3.08
C ILE A 80 -13.41 1.42 2.75
N GLU A 81 -12.09 1.45 2.90
CA GLU A 81 -11.27 2.59 2.51
C GLU A 81 -11.34 2.86 1.01
N ARG A 82 -11.18 1.82 0.18
CA ARG A 82 -11.35 1.95 -1.29
C ARG A 82 -12.77 2.34 -1.68
N TRP A 83 -13.78 1.85 -0.96
CA TRP A 83 -15.16 2.31 -1.16
C TRP A 83 -15.28 3.82 -0.90
N ALA A 84 -14.69 4.33 0.19
CA ALA A 84 -14.71 5.75 0.50
C ALA A 84 -14.03 6.58 -0.61
N LEU A 85 -12.85 6.14 -1.07
CA LEU A 85 -12.15 6.75 -2.20
C LEU A 85 -13.04 6.83 -3.45
N TYR A 86 -13.53 5.68 -3.94
CA TYR A 86 -14.31 5.64 -5.18
C TYR A 86 -15.59 6.46 -5.07
N TYR A 87 -16.29 6.38 -3.94
CA TYR A 87 -17.52 7.14 -3.72
C TYR A 87 -17.28 8.65 -3.79
N LEU A 88 -16.19 9.15 -3.21
CA LEU A 88 -15.90 10.59 -3.18
C LEU A 88 -15.39 11.09 -4.53
N CYS A 89 -14.47 10.37 -5.16
CA CYS A 89 -13.91 10.75 -6.46
C CYS A 89 -14.96 10.68 -7.58
N GLN A 90 -15.82 9.66 -7.59
CA GLN A 90 -16.85 9.50 -8.64
C GLN A 90 -18.15 10.25 -8.34
N GLY A 91 -18.41 10.56 -7.06
CA GLY A 91 -19.60 11.29 -6.61
C GLY A 91 -19.53 12.81 -6.78
N GLY A 92 -18.45 13.35 -7.35
CA GLY A 92 -18.25 14.79 -7.53
C GLY A 92 -17.78 15.53 -6.27
N PHE A 93 -17.29 14.81 -5.26
CA PHE A 93 -16.74 15.37 -4.01
C PHE A 93 -15.21 15.49 -4.04
N TYR A 94 -14.63 15.56 -5.25
CA TYR A 94 -13.19 15.52 -5.49
C TYR A 94 -12.41 16.69 -4.85
N GLU A 95 -13.03 17.86 -4.68
CA GLU A 95 -12.39 18.99 -4.01
C GLU A 95 -12.35 18.85 -2.48
N LEU A 96 -13.03 17.83 -1.91
CA LEU A 96 -13.02 17.56 -0.49
C LEU A 96 -11.84 16.65 -0.11
N HIS A 97 -11.41 16.77 1.14
CA HIS A 97 -10.40 15.89 1.72
C HIS A 97 -9.07 15.83 0.97
N GLY A 98 -8.76 16.79 0.09
CA GLY A 98 -7.50 16.86 -0.66
C GLY A 98 -7.38 15.88 -1.83
N PHE A 99 -8.48 15.36 -2.39
CA PHE A 99 -8.41 14.51 -3.59
C PHE A 99 -7.96 15.28 -4.84
N ASP A 100 -8.14 16.60 -4.85
CA ASP A 100 -7.59 17.52 -5.86
C ASP A 100 -6.07 17.61 -5.87
N GLU A 101 -5.45 17.40 -4.70
CA GLU A 101 -3.99 17.36 -4.56
C GLU A 101 -3.43 15.95 -4.81
N ASP A 102 -4.12 14.91 -4.33
CA ASP A 102 -3.77 13.50 -4.50
C ASP A 102 -5.04 12.65 -4.65
N ALA A 103 -5.30 12.13 -5.84
CA ALA A 103 -6.50 11.34 -6.14
C ALA A 103 -6.40 9.85 -5.69
N THR A 104 -5.37 9.47 -4.94
CA THR A 104 -5.14 8.09 -4.48
C THR A 104 -5.66 7.86 -3.05
N SER A 105 -5.60 6.61 -2.58
CA SER A 105 -5.88 6.27 -1.18
C SER A 105 -4.75 6.66 -0.21
N SER A 106 -3.71 7.37 -0.66
CA SER A 106 -2.55 7.71 0.16
C SER A 106 -2.96 8.37 1.48
N GLY A 107 -2.52 7.75 2.57
CA GLY A 107 -2.77 8.24 3.93
C GLY A 107 -4.23 8.13 4.37
N MET A 108 -5.04 7.33 3.67
CA MET A 108 -6.34 6.91 4.17
C MET A 108 -6.19 5.74 5.14
N ALA A 109 -7.13 5.58 6.05
CA ALA A 109 -7.25 4.37 6.85
C ALA A 109 -8.71 4.16 7.24
N ALA A 110 -9.19 2.92 7.19
CA ALA A 110 -10.45 2.53 7.82
C ALA A 110 -10.23 1.67 9.06
N PHE A 111 -10.86 2.00 10.18
CA PHE A 111 -10.79 1.18 11.39
C PHE A 111 -12.13 1.12 12.13
N PRO A 112 -12.58 -0.09 12.54
CA PRO A 112 -13.82 -0.27 13.31
C PRO A 112 -13.55 -0.06 14.81
N GLY A 113 -12.94 1.09 15.15
CA GLY A 113 -12.60 1.47 16.51
C GLY A 113 -13.74 2.16 17.25
N LEU A 114 -13.55 2.34 18.56
CA LEU A 114 -14.44 3.19 19.35
C LEU A 114 -13.99 4.67 19.32
N PHE A 115 -12.68 4.90 19.20
CA PHE A 115 -12.08 6.24 19.24
C PHE A 115 -11.40 6.59 17.92
N ASP A 116 -11.63 7.80 17.43
CA ASP A 116 -11.07 8.29 16.16
C ASP A 116 -9.53 8.36 16.18
N SER A 117 -8.92 8.55 17.36
CA SER A 117 -7.46 8.50 17.52
C SER A 117 -6.83 7.20 17.04
N GLN A 118 -7.57 6.08 17.05
CA GLN A 118 -7.09 4.78 16.59
C GLN A 118 -6.99 4.70 15.07
N VAL A 119 -7.95 5.29 14.34
CA VAL A 119 -7.91 5.34 12.88
C VAL A 119 -6.94 6.42 12.40
N ARG A 120 -6.94 7.59 13.05
CA ARG A 120 -6.01 8.68 12.75
C ARG A 120 -4.55 8.23 12.87
N ALA A 121 -4.22 7.45 13.92
CA ALA A 121 -2.86 6.93 14.08
C ALA A 121 -2.43 6.01 12.92
N ARG A 122 -3.36 5.26 12.31
CA ARG A 122 -3.07 4.41 11.14
C ARG A 122 -2.88 5.26 9.88
N ALA A 123 -3.79 6.21 9.65
CA ALA A 123 -3.70 7.16 8.54
C ALA A 123 -2.39 7.97 8.60
N LEU A 124 -1.95 8.39 9.79
CA LEU A 124 -0.66 9.05 9.99
C LEU A 124 0.54 8.16 9.60
N SER A 125 0.54 6.90 10.04
CA SER A 125 1.63 5.97 9.69
C SER A 125 1.68 5.72 8.19
N GLU A 126 0.54 5.53 7.54
CA GLU A 126 0.46 5.37 6.09
C GLU A 126 0.89 6.64 5.36
N ALA A 127 0.38 7.81 5.74
CA ALA A 127 0.80 9.07 5.14
C ALA A 127 2.30 9.32 5.27
N ALA A 128 2.90 8.94 6.40
CA ALA A 128 4.35 9.02 6.60
C ALA A 128 5.11 8.05 5.70
N GLU A 129 4.64 6.80 5.55
CA GLU A 129 5.19 5.83 4.61
C GLU A 129 5.21 6.37 3.18
N ARG A 130 4.05 6.85 2.72
CA ARG A 130 3.85 7.37 1.36
C ARG A 130 4.72 8.59 1.09
N TYR A 131 4.71 9.57 2.00
CA TYR A 131 5.58 10.74 1.89
C TYR A 131 7.06 10.35 1.84
N CYS A 132 7.50 9.46 2.73
CA CYS A 132 8.91 9.08 2.81
C CYS A 132 9.38 8.36 1.54
N LEU A 133 8.56 7.50 0.95
CA LEU A 133 8.90 6.84 -0.32
C LEU A 133 9.04 7.83 -1.46
N VAL A 134 8.05 8.73 -1.64
CA VAL A 134 8.09 9.74 -2.72
C VAL A 134 9.26 10.70 -2.52
N ALA A 135 9.47 11.20 -1.31
CA ALA A 135 10.55 12.13 -1.00
C ALA A 135 11.93 11.48 -1.11
N TRP A 136 12.09 10.21 -0.72
CA TRP A 136 13.31 9.46 -1.00
C TRP A 136 13.54 9.29 -2.50
N TRP A 137 12.51 8.93 -3.26
CA TRP A 137 12.62 8.74 -4.70
C TRP A 137 13.04 10.02 -5.43
N GLU A 138 12.50 11.17 -5.04
CA GLU A 138 12.90 12.50 -5.54
C GLU A 138 14.28 12.96 -5.01
N GLY A 139 15.00 12.09 -4.29
CA GLY A 139 16.34 12.35 -3.79
C GLY A 139 16.36 13.34 -2.63
N LEU A 140 15.24 13.54 -1.91
CA LEU A 140 15.13 14.46 -0.78
C LEU A 140 15.49 13.81 0.56
N LEU A 141 15.19 12.53 0.76
CA LEU A 141 15.48 11.83 2.00
C LEU A 141 16.71 10.94 1.87
N PRO A 142 17.63 10.94 2.86
CA PRO A 142 18.66 9.94 2.94
C PRO A 142 18.07 8.58 3.34
N MET A 143 18.86 7.53 3.15
CA MET A 143 18.52 6.19 3.62
C MET A 143 19.74 5.49 4.21
N GLN A 144 19.50 4.47 5.01
CA GLN A 144 20.54 3.65 5.64
C GLN A 144 20.31 2.18 5.32
N GLU A 145 21.38 1.41 5.20
CA GLU A 145 21.26 -0.05 5.15
C GLU A 145 20.64 -0.56 6.45
N TYR A 146 19.73 -1.53 6.32
CA TYR A 146 19.12 -2.23 7.45
C TYR A 146 19.54 -3.70 7.39
N GLU A 147 20.06 -4.21 8.50
CA GLU A 147 20.49 -5.61 8.60
C GLU A 147 19.27 -6.53 8.55
N ALA A 148 18.99 -7.07 7.36
CA ALA A 148 17.89 -7.99 7.14
C ALA A 148 18.21 -9.36 7.79
N PRO A 149 17.36 -9.87 8.71
CA PRO A 149 17.56 -11.19 9.30
C PRO A 149 17.36 -12.34 8.30
N ASP A 150 16.58 -12.13 7.24
CA ASP A 150 16.27 -13.16 6.25
C ASP A 150 17.29 -13.19 5.09
N LYS A 151 17.84 -14.39 4.81
CA LYS A 151 18.77 -14.59 3.69
C LYS A 151 18.11 -14.24 2.35
N GLY A 152 18.85 -13.54 1.50
CA GLY A 152 18.42 -13.15 0.16
C GLY A 152 17.44 -11.98 0.13
N VAL A 153 17.20 -11.33 1.28
CA VAL A 153 16.45 -10.08 1.38
C VAL A 153 17.45 -8.95 1.64
N SER A 154 17.32 -7.87 0.90
CA SER A 154 17.98 -6.61 1.18
C SER A 154 16.97 -5.65 1.77
N ALA A 155 17.39 -4.84 2.74
CA ALA A 155 16.52 -3.89 3.41
C ALA A 155 17.23 -2.55 3.61
N TYR A 156 16.45 -1.48 3.52
CA TYR A 156 16.89 -0.13 3.80
C TYR A 156 15.89 0.58 4.69
N ARG A 157 16.41 1.46 5.55
CA ARG A 157 15.61 2.37 6.36
C ARG A 157 15.67 3.77 5.76
N ILE A 158 14.51 4.29 5.38
CA ILE A 158 14.38 5.67 4.92
C ILE A 158 14.28 6.58 6.15
N GLU A 159 14.98 7.72 6.12
CA GLU A 159 14.85 8.72 7.18
C GLU A 159 13.44 9.31 7.18
N ASN A 160 12.80 9.35 8.35
CA ASN A 160 11.43 9.82 8.50
C ASN A 160 11.38 11.12 9.31
N PRO A 161 11.11 12.29 8.68
CA PRO A 161 11.04 13.57 9.40
C PRO A 161 9.71 13.78 10.14
N LEU A 162 8.70 12.91 9.95
CA LEU A 162 7.32 13.13 10.38
C LEU A 162 6.97 12.53 11.75
N GLY A 163 7.82 11.67 12.31
CA GLY A 163 7.48 11.01 13.56
C GLY A 163 8.47 9.95 14.02
N LYS A 164 7.99 9.05 14.88
CA LYS A 164 8.81 7.98 15.46
C LYS A 164 8.68 6.65 14.72
N ASP A 165 7.96 6.63 13.61
CA ASP A 165 7.80 5.41 12.81
C ASP A 165 9.06 5.22 11.97
N SER A 166 9.49 3.97 11.86
CA SER A 166 10.55 3.56 10.95
C SER A 166 9.91 3.13 9.64
N VAL A 167 10.37 3.73 8.54
CA VAL A 167 9.96 3.35 7.19
C VAL A 167 11.05 2.43 6.64
N ILE A 168 10.67 1.19 6.36
CA ILE A 168 11.57 0.15 5.85
C ILE A 168 11.13 -0.22 4.44
N LEU A 169 12.09 -0.28 3.53
CA LEU A 169 11.96 -0.80 2.18
C LEU A 169 12.74 -2.11 2.09
N THR A 170 12.13 -3.13 1.53
CA THR A 170 12.73 -4.46 1.31
C THR A 170 12.69 -4.83 -0.16
N TRP A 171 13.68 -5.59 -0.61
CA TRP A 171 13.65 -6.21 -1.92
C TRP A 171 14.38 -7.55 -1.93
N CYS A 172 14.03 -8.39 -2.91
CA CYS A 172 14.75 -9.62 -3.19
C CYS A 172 14.73 -9.93 -4.69
N LYS A 173 15.65 -10.80 -5.11
CA LYS A 173 15.67 -11.37 -6.45
C LYS A 173 15.03 -12.75 -6.41
N SER A 174 14.00 -12.97 -7.23
CA SER A 174 13.33 -14.25 -7.36
C SER A 174 14.22 -15.28 -8.04
N LYS A 175 13.84 -16.56 -7.93
CA LYS A 175 14.50 -17.65 -8.68
C LYS A 175 14.34 -17.50 -10.21
N GLY A 176 13.26 -16.85 -10.65
CA GLY A 176 12.99 -16.55 -12.05
C GLY A 176 13.78 -15.35 -12.59
N GLY A 177 14.58 -14.68 -11.75
CA GLY A 177 15.48 -13.60 -12.16
C GLY A 177 14.90 -12.19 -12.08
N TYR A 178 13.61 -12.04 -11.78
CA TYR A 178 12.94 -10.75 -11.54
C TYR A 178 13.08 -10.28 -10.08
N TYR A 179 12.82 -9.01 -9.85
CA TYR A 179 12.92 -8.37 -8.53
C TYR A 179 11.54 -8.10 -7.95
N ALA A 180 11.41 -8.26 -6.64
CA ALA A 180 10.20 -7.93 -5.90
C ALA A 180 10.53 -6.99 -4.74
N TYR A 181 9.61 -6.10 -4.41
CA TYR A 181 9.79 -5.06 -3.41
C TYR A 181 8.57 -4.99 -2.50
N GLY A 182 8.80 -4.53 -1.27
CA GLY A 182 7.75 -4.20 -0.33
C GLY A 182 8.25 -3.16 0.65
N TYR A 183 7.35 -2.35 1.17
CA TYR A 183 7.68 -1.25 2.06
C TYR A 183 6.63 -1.15 3.17
N SER A 184 7.03 -0.63 4.32
CA SER A 184 6.10 -0.44 5.43
C SER A 184 6.62 0.58 6.46
N ALA A 185 5.71 1.30 7.10
CA ALA A 185 5.97 2.12 8.28
C ALA A 185 5.41 1.51 9.58
N ALA A 186 6.25 1.44 10.61
CA ALA A 186 5.81 1.06 11.95
C ALA A 186 6.68 1.68 13.05
N ARG A 187 6.13 1.81 14.26
CA ARG A 187 6.85 2.34 15.45
C ARG A 187 8.17 1.62 15.76
N LYS A 188 8.25 0.32 15.47
CA LYS A 188 9.43 -0.50 15.69
C LYS A 188 10.02 -0.92 14.34
N PRO A 189 11.33 -0.77 14.10
CA PRO A 189 11.97 -1.17 12.85
C PRO A 189 11.70 -2.63 12.48
N GLU A 190 11.68 -3.54 13.44
CA GLU A 190 11.47 -4.98 13.19
C GLU A 190 10.04 -5.26 12.71
N ALA A 191 9.06 -4.49 13.21
CA ALA A 191 7.67 -4.59 12.77
C ALA A 191 7.50 -4.03 11.35
N ALA A 192 8.17 -2.92 11.04
CA ALA A 192 8.17 -2.33 9.70
C ALA A 192 8.85 -3.27 8.69
N TYR A 193 10.02 -3.82 9.05
CA TYR A 193 10.72 -4.83 8.25
C TYR A 193 9.85 -6.04 7.97
N TRP A 194 9.20 -6.60 9.00
CA TRP A 194 8.33 -7.77 8.84
C TRP A 194 7.15 -7.48 7.90
N GLN A 195 6.48 -6.33 8.06
CA GLN A 195 5.37 -5.95 7.19
C GLN A 195 5.82 -5.69 5.76
N ALA A 196 6.94 -4.98 5.56
CA ALA A 196 7.54 -4.75 4.25
C ALA A 196 7.89 -6.09 3.57
N THR A 197 8.42 -7.05 4.32
CA THR A 197 8.76 -8.39 3.81
C THR A 197 7.51 -9.18 3.41
N VAL A 198 6.41 -9.07 4.18
CA VAL A 198 5.12 -9.69 3.82
C VAL A 198 4.59 -9.11 2.51
N GLU A 199 4.63 -7.79 2.34
CA GLU A 199 4.21 -7.15 1.08
C GLU A 199 5.13 -7.51 -0.09
N MET A 200 6.44 -7.59 0.15
CA MET A 200 7.42 -8.03 -0.86
C MET A 200 7.16 -9.47 -1.34
N GLU A 201 6.90 -10.41 -0.43
CA GLU A 201 6.58 -11.80 -0.80
C GLU A 201 5.25 -11.90 -1.57
N ARG A 202 4.26 -11.08 -1.20
CA ARG A 202 2.99 -11.00 -1.94
C ARG A 202 3.21 -10.45 -3.35
N ALA A 203 4.02 -9.40 -3.50
CA ALA A 203 4.42 -8.88 -4.80
C ALA A 203 5.19 -9.91 -5.61
N GLN A 204 6.12 -10.65 -4.98
CA GLN A 204 6.85 -11.73 -5.64
C GLN A 204 5.90 -12.82 -6.14
N ALA A 205 4.91 -13.23 -5.34
CA ALA A 205 3.93 -14.23 -5.75
C ALA A 205 3.09 -13.76 -6.95
N ALA A 206 2.59 -12.51 -6.92
CA ALA A 206 1.87 -11.90 -8.03
C ALA A 206 2.71 -11.85 -9.32
N LEU A 207 3.95 -11.35 -9.22
CA LEU A 207 4.90 -11.34 -10.34
C LEU A 207 5.20 -12.75 -10.87
N SER A 208 5.34 -13.73 -9.98
CA SER A 208 5.58 -15.12 -10.37
C SER A 208 4.45 -15.66 -11.24
N HIS A 209 3.19 -15.38 -10.87
CA HIS A 209 2.04 -15.76 -11.68
C HIS A 209 2.03 -15.01 -13.02
N TYR A 210 2.25 -13.70 -13.00
CA TYR A 210 2.27 -12.88 -14.20
C TYR A 210 3.31 -13.38 -15.23
N TYR A 211 4.54 -13.66 -14.80
CA TYR A 211 5.61 -14.15 -15.69
C TYR A 211 5.42 -15.61 -16.14
N LEU A 212 4.63 -16.41 -15.43
CA LEU A 212 4.23 -17.74 -15.91
C LEU A 212 3.22 -17.63 -17.05
N ASP A 213 2.28 -16.70 -16.95
CA ASP A 213 1.25 -16.46 -17.98
C ASP A 213 1.80 -15.65 -19.17
N ASN A 214 2.85 -14.87 -18.95
CA ASN A 214 3.52 -14.02 -19.95
C ASN A 214 5.01 -14.37 -20.07
N PRO A 215 5.36 -15.58 -20.58
CA PRO A 215 6.74 -16.01 -20.70
C PRO A 215 7.51 -15.13 -21.70
N GLY A 216 8.66 -14.61 -21.28
CA GLY A 216 9.50 -13.75 -22.11
C GLY A 216 9.09 -12.28 -22.11
N PHE A 217 8.24 -11.84 -21.16
CA PHE A 217 7.93 -10.43 -20.96
C PHE A 217 9.21 -9.60 -20.72
N GLU A 218 9.41 -8.58 -21.55
CA GLU A 218 10.57 -7.68 -21.56
C GLU A 218 10.13 -6.20 -21.44
N GLN A 219 11.10 -5.29 -21.46
CA GLN A 219 10.85 -3.86 -21.29
C GLN A 219 9.90 -3.29 -22.36
N ASP A 220 10.00 -3.75 -23.61
CA ASP A 220 9.18 -3.26 -24.71
C ASP A 220 7.69 -3.67 -24.54
N ASP A 221 7.40 -4.70 -23.74
CA ASP A 221 6.04 -5.16 -23.48
C ASP A 221 5.29 -4.30 -22.45
N LEU A 222 5.99 -3.41 -21.72
CA LEU A 222 5.38 -2.54 -20.71
C LEU A 222 4.28 -1.62 -21.27
N GLU A 223 4.32 -1.31 -22.57
CA GLU A 223 3.29 -0.50 -23.24
C GLU A 223 1.94 -1.24 -23.34
N THR A 224 1.94 -2.56 -23.21
CA THR A 224 0.71 -3.38 -23.23
C THR A 224 -0.05 -3.33 -21.91
N VAL A 225 0.62 -2.92 -20.83
CA VAL A 225 0.05 -2.87 -19.48
C VAL A 225 -0.69 -1.56 -19.28
N SER A 226 -2.00 -1.65 -19.13
CA SER A 226 -2.89 -0.50 -19.10
C SER A 226 -2.87 0.24 -17.75
N ASN A 227 -2.74 -0.52 -16.65
CA ASN A 227 -2.69 0.05 -15.30
C ASN A 227 -1.29 0.65 -15.03
N PRO A 228 -1.17 1.98 -14.78
CA PRO A 228 0.12 2.60 -14.56
C PRO A 228 0.86 2.11 -13.31
N MET A 229 0.14 1.74 -12.26
CA MET A 229 0.75 1.24 -11.02
C MET A 229 1.34 -0.14 -11.24
N GLU A 230 0.62 -1.03 -11.93
CA GLU A 230 1.11 -2.37 -12.26
C GLU A 230 2.26 -2.33 -13.26
N ARG A 231 2.21 -1.40 -14.23
CA ARG A 231 3.34 -1.16 -15.14
C ARG A 231 4.61 -0.78 -14.39
N ARG A 232 4.51 0.04 -13.34
CA ARG A 232 5.66 0.37 -12.47
C ARG A 232 6.18 -0.87 -11.75
N VAL A 233 5.31 -1.71 -11.22
CA VAL A 233 5.70 -2.97 -10.56
C VAL A 233 6.49 -3.85 -11.53
N LEU A 234 5.98 -4.00 -12.75
CA LEU A 234 6.64 -4.79 -13.79
C LEU A 234 7.97 -4.17 -14.20
N TYR A 235 8.03 -2.86 -14.44
CA TYR A 235 9.28 -2.16 -14.76
C TYR A 235 10.36 -2.39 -13.70
N TYR A 236 10.04 -2.21 -12.41
CA TYR A 236 11.01 -2.43 -11.34
C TYR A 236 11.35 -3.89 -11.09
N SER A 237 10.51 -4.81 -11.57
CA SER A 237 10.81 -6.25 -11.56
C SER A 237 11.86 -6.65 -12.61
N LEU A 238 12.07 -5.81 -13.64
CA LEU A 238 13.08 -6.01 -14.69
C LEU A 238 14.47 -5.51 -14.28
N PRO A 239 15.55 -5.97 -14.93
CA PRO A 239 16.92 -5.53 -14.64
C PRO A 239 17.16 -4.02 -14.77
N GLU A 240 16.48 -3.36 -15.70
CA GLU A 240 16.60 -1.93 -15.99
C GLU A 240 16.01 -1.10 -14.85
N GLY A 241 14.76 -1.39 -14.45
CA GLY A 241 14.14 -0.72 -13.32
C GLY A 241 14.87 -1.00 -12.01
N HIS A 242 15.36 -2.22 -11.79
CA HIS A 242 16.18 -2.53 -10.60
C HIS A 242 17.50 -1.75 -10.58
N ARG A 243 18.14 -1.52 -11.74
CA ARG A 243 19.35 -0.71 -11.84
C ARG A 243 19.08 0.74 -11.44
N GLU A 244 17.99 1.32 -11.94
CA GLU A 244 17.54 2.66 -11.57
C GLU A 244 17.27 2.76 -10.06
N PHE A 245 16.55 1.78 -9.50
CA PHE A 245 16.34 1.68 -8.06
C PHE A 245 17.68 1.70 -7.28
N LEU A 246 18.67 0.91 -7.70
CA LEU A 246 19.98 0.87 -7.04
C LEU A 246 20.76 2.19 -7.18
N GLU A 247 20.60 2.92 -8.28
CA GLU A 247 21.19 4.25 -8.45
C GLU A 247 20.63 5.24 -7.43
N HIS A 248 19.30 5.24 -7.23
CA HIS A 248 18.64 6.03 -6.19
C HIS A 248 19.10 5.64 -4.79
N VAL A 249 19.22 4.33 -4.51
CA VAL A 249 19.75 3.82 -3.23
C VAL A 249 21.16 4.36 -2.96
N ARG A 250 22.08 4.22 -3.93
CA ARG A 250 23.48 4.68 -3.78
C ARG A 250 23.56 6.19 -3.54
N SER A 251 22.71 6.96 -4.22
CA SER A 251 22.64 8.41 -4.04
C SER A 251 22.15 8.75 -2.62
N ALA A 252 21.09 8.09 -2.16
CA ALA A 252 20.47 8.35 -0.85
C ALA A 252 21.34 7.95 0.34
N ILE A 253 22.12 6.86 0.24
CA ILE A 253 23.05 6.44 1.32
C ILE A 253 24.13 7.49 1.58
N ASN A 254 24.58 8.18 0.53
CA ASN A 254 25.63 9.19 0.63
C ASN A 254 25.10 10.59 0.99
N LYS A 255 23.77 10.75 1.02
CA LYS A 255 23.15 12.05 1.26
C LYS A 255 23.33 12.49 2.72
N ARG A 256 23.59 13.78 2.89
CA ARG A 256 23.70 14.46 4.19
C ARG A 256 22.71 15.62 4.24
N GLY A 257 22.29 15.97 5.45
CA GLY A 257 21.42 17.10 5.73
C GLY A 257 20.06 16.66 6.27
N GLU A 258 19.41 17.57 6.99
CA GLU A 258 18.07 17.34 7.54
C GLU A 258 17.03 17.47 6.44
N ALA A 259 16.11 16.51 6.41
CA ALA A 259 14.95 16.58 5.55
C ALA A 259 13.94 17.60 6.07
N PRO A 260 13.37 18.46 5.20
CA PRO A 260 12.29 19.35 5.64
C PRO A 260 11.07 18.52 6.03
N ALA A 261 10.46 18.85 7.16
CA ALA A 261 9.14 18.32 7.50
C ALA A 261 8.11 18.87 6.49
N PRO A 262 7.26 18.03 5.89
CA PRO A 262 6.27 18.52 4.95
C PRO A 262 5.11 19.21 5.66
N GLU A 263 4.40 20.03 4.89
CA GLU A 263 3.13 20.62 5.29
C GLU A 263 2.03 19.55 5.34
N VAL A 264 1.20 19.58 6.39
CA VAL A 264 -0.03 18.79 6.46
C VAL A 264 -1.11 19.54 5.67
N LEU A 265 -1.61 18.94 4.59
CA LEU A 265 -2.72 19.49 3.81
C LEU A 265 -4.07 19.04 4.37
N VAL A 266 -4.14 17.79 4.82
CA VAL A 266 -5.37 17.16 5.32
C VAL A 266 -5.03 16.32 6.54
N ASP A 267 -5.86 16.40 7.58
CA ASP A 267 -5.83 15.51 8.74
C ASP A 267 -7.22 15.50 9.38
N GLU A 268 -8.12 14.74 8.78
CA GLU A 268 -9.52 14.76 9.17
C GLU A 268 -10.26 13.44 8.94
N LYS A 269 -11.42 13.34 9.57
CA LYS A 269 -12.36 12.23 9.37
C LYS A 269 -13.05 12.39 8.03
N VAL A 270 -13.18 11.29 7.30
CA VAL A 270 -13.91 11.22 6.04
C VAL A 270 -15.29 10.63 6.31
N GLU A 271 -16.34 11.44 6.17
CA GLU A 271 -17.73 11.04 6.43
C GLU A 271 -18.40 10.46 5.20
N GLY A 272 -19.23 9.43 5.38
CA GLY A 272 -20.00 8.85 4.30
C GLY A 272 -20.78 7.59 4.70
N PRO A 273 -21.35 6.87 3.71
CA PRO A 273 -22.16 5.67 3.96
C PRO A 273 -21.44 4.53 4.71
N TRP A 274 -20.10 4.54 4.70
CA TRP A 274 -19.25 3.59 5.43
C TRP A 274 -19.22 3.80 6.95
N THR A 275 -19.61 4.98 7.47
CA THR A 275 -19.47 5.34 8.89
C THR A 275 -20.17 4.34 9.84
N GLN A 276 -21.18 3.60 9.35
CA GLN A 276 -21.84 2.53 10.11
C GLN A 276 -20.94 1.29 10.35
N TYR A 277 -19.91 1.07 9.53
CA TYR A 277 -19.01 -0.08 9.59
C TYR A 277 -17.63 0.28 10.15
N ALA A 278 -17.09 1.44 9.78
CA ALA A 278 -15.78 1.88 10.23
C ALA A 278 -15.68 3.40 10.19
N THR A 279 -14.82 3.97 11.03
CA THR A 279 -14.36 5.33 10.81
C THR A 279 -13.31 5.29 9.70
N VAL A 280 -13.42 6.19 8.72
CA VAL A 280 -12.37 6.45 7.74
C VAL A 280 -11.71 7.79 8.09
N TRP A 281 -10.39 7.83 8.05
CA TRP A 281 -9.60 9.04 8.30
C TRP A 281 -8.64 9.24 7.15
N ARG A 282 -8.34 10.49 6.81
CA ARG A 282 -7.33 10.83 5.82
C ARG A 282 -6.31 11.78 6.40
N VAL A 283 -5.04 11.47 6.20
CA VAL A 283 -3.92 12.38 6.39
C VAL A 283 -3.20 12.54 5.07
N LEU A 284 -3.00 13.77 4.62
CA LEU A 284 -2.26 14.07 3.41
C LEU A 284 -1.17 15.10 3.71
N TYR A 285 0.06 14.76 3.32
CA TYR A 285 1.17 15.70 3.33
C TYR A 285 1.35 16.30 1.93
N ARG A 286 1.83 17.54 1.85
CA ARG A 286 2.26 18.11 0.58
C ARG A 286 3.44 17.30 0.06
N MET A 287 3.22 16.57 -1.03
CA MET A 287 4.27 15.78 -1.67
C MET A 287 5.31 16.70 -2.34
N PRO A 288 6.59 16.29 -2.43
CA PRO A 288 7.62 17.09 -3.09
C PRO A 288 7.37 17.37 -4.57
N SER A 289 6.65 16.46 -5.24
CA SER A 289 6.26 16.57 -6.64
C SER A 289 4.94 15.84 -6.85
N LYS A 290 4.27 16.10 -7.98
CA LYS A 290 3.12 15.31 -8.47
C LYS A 290 3.53 14.23 -9.48
N LYS A 291 4.82 13.95 -9.67
CA LYS A 291 5.29 12.99 -10.70
C LYS A 291 4.77 11.57 -10.45
N TYR A 292 4.60 11.18 -9.19
CA TYR A 292 4.05 9.87 -8.81
C TYR A 292 2.58 9.68 -9.26
N LEU A 293 1.85 10.76 -9.51
CA LEU A 293 0.49 10.73 -10.08
C LEU A 293 0.51 10.64 -11.61
N ASN A 294 1.63 10.95 -12.26
CA ASN A 294 1.74 10.84 -13.71
C ASN A 294 1.92 9.38 -14.10
N GLY A 295 0.85 8.79 -14.62
CA GLY A 295 0.86 7.40 -15.07
C GLY A 295 1.95 7.10 -16.10
N ALA A 296 2.36 8.07 -16.93
CA ALA A 296 3.40 7.90 -17.95
C ALA A 296 4.83 7.74 -17.39
N LEU A 297 5.06 8.08 -16.13
CA LEU A 297 6.37 7.99 -15.49
C LEU A 297 6.51 6.69 -14.69
N ASN A 298 7.70 6.09 -14.77
CA ASN A 298 8.09 4.98 -13.92
C ASN A 298 8.67 5.53 -12.61
N THR A 299 7.83 5.93 -11.67
CA THR A 299 8.29 6.26 -10.31
C THR A 299 8.29 5.01 -9.43
N PHE A 300 9.22 4.87 -8.49
CA PHE A 300 9.26 3.75 -7.55
C PHE A 300 8.17 3.89 -6.48
N TYR A 301 6.93 3.67 -6.90
CA TYR A 301 5.71 3.84 -6.11
C TYR A 301 4.51 3.27 -6.86
N TRP A 302 3.72 2.41 -6.22
CA TRP A 302 2.51 1.79 -6.75
C TRP A 302 1.55 1.38 -5.63
#